data_AF-A0A803QA89-F1
#
_entry.id   AF-A0A803QA89-F1
#
_cell.length_a   1.000
_cell.length_b   1.000
_cell.length_c   1.000
_cell.angle_alpha   90.00
_cell.angle_beta   90.00
_cell.angle_gamma   90.00
#
_symmetry.space_group_name_H-M   'P 1'
#
loop_
_entity.id
_entity.type
_entity.pdbx_description
1 polymer ?
#
loop_
_entity_poly.entity_id
_entity_poly.type
_entity_poly.pdbx_seq_one_letter_code
_entity_poly.pdbx_strand_id
1 'polypeptide(L)'
;MESSGIPFPKNQSMKIHSSLWNADDWATRGGLVKTDWTQAPFTASYRNFNATQACLWASGHSSCGPLGSKSRPKNWLNQNLDGTDKKKLEWVQKNYRIYNYCTDKKRFSQGLPPECANTK
;
A
#
# COMPACT_ATOMS: atom_id res chain seq x y z
N MET A 1 5.84 -15.53 -4.73
CA MET A 1 4.69 -14.71 -5.13
C MET A 1 4.50 -14.80 -6.64
N GLU A 2 5.37 -14.21 -7.48
CA GLU A 2 5.32 -14.45 -8.94
C GLU A 2 5.57 -15.93 -9.30
N SER A 3 6.50 -16.59 -8.60
CA SER A 3 6.75 -18.05 -8.72
C SER A 3 5.55 -18.92 -8.34
N SER A 4 4.56 -18.34 -7.67
CA SER A 4 3.30 -18.97 -7.27
C SER A 4 2.14 -18.52 -8.16
N GLY A 5 2.43 -17.84 -9.28
CA GLY A 5 1.43 -17.33 -10.22
C GLY A 5 0.72 -16.04 -9.79
N ILE A 6 1.15 -15.41 -8.70
CA ILE A 6 0.51 -14.21 -8.13
C ILE A 6 1.18 -12.96 -8.71
N PRO A 7 0.45 -12.09 -9.45
CA PRO A 7 1.01 -10.87 -10.02
C PRO A 7 1.60 -9.93 -8.96
N PHE A 8 2.67 -9.22 -9.30
CA PHE A 8 3.31 -8.24 -8.42
C PHE A 8 3.70 -6.98 -9.20
N PRO A 9 3.49 -5.76 -8.66
CA PRO A 9 3.84 -4.51 -9.35
C PRO A 9 5.37 -4.31 -9.39
N LYS A 10 5.98 -4.88 -10.43
CA LYS A 10 7.44 -4.94 -10.61
C LYS A 10 7.94 -4.14 -11.81
N ASN A 11 7.24 -4.25 -12.93
CA ASN A 11 7.72 -3.77 -14.24
C ASN A 11 6.95 -2.55 -14.77
N GLN A 12 5.94 -2.07 -14.05
CA GLN A 12 5.16 -0.90 -14.43
C GLN A 12 5.55 0.28 -13.55
N SER A 13 6.11 1.33 -14.16
CA SER A 13 6.44 2.57 -13.45
C SER A 13 5.18 3.24 -12.92
N MET A 14 5.23 3.74 -11.69
CA MET A 14 4.08 4.37 -11.02
C MET A 14 4.30 5.87 -10.81
N LYS A 15 3.19 6.60 -10.62
CA LYS A 15 3.18 8.00 -10.20
C LYS A 15 2.60 8.12 -8.80
N ILE A 16 3.03 9.14 -8.07
CA ILE A 16 2.44 9.48 -6.76
C ILE A 16 1.25 10.39 -7.02
N HIS A 17 0.11 10.07 -6.40
CA HIS A 17 -1.11 10.86 -6.47
C HIS A 17 -1.57 11.21 -5.05
N SER A 18 -2.18 12.39 -4.90
CA SER A 18 -2.90 12.80 -3.69
C SER A 18 -4.21 13.47 -4.08
N SER A 19 -5.28 13.20 -3.35
CA SER A 19 -6.62 13.70 -3.65
C SER A 19 -7.48 13.72 -2.38
N LEU A 20 -8.27 14.76 -2.23
CA LEU A 20 -9.41 14.80 -1.31
C LEU A 20 -10.69 14.80 -2.15
N TRP A 21 -11.56 13.81 -1.97
CA TRP A 21 -12.75 13.63 -2.80
C TRP A 21 -13.88 12.96 -2.00
N ASN A 22 -15.12 13.13 -2.46
CA ASN A 22 -16.31 12.51 -1.86
C ASN A 22 -16.49 11.06 -2.33
N ALA A 23 -16.60 10.13 -1.38
CA ALA A 23 -16.77 8.70 -1.63
C ALA A 23 -17.95 8.12 -0.82
N ASP A 24 -19.07 8.84 -0.83
CA ASP A 24 -20.31 8.55 -0.09
C ASP A 24 -20.81 7.11 -0.21
N ASP A 25 -20.56 6.44 -1.31
CA ASP A 25 -21.07 5.08 -1.55
C ASP A 25 -20.38 4.01 -0.70
N TRP A 26 -19.21 4.29 -0.11
CA TRP A 26 -18.46 3.27 0.63
C TRP A 26 -17.60 3.77 1.79
N ALA A 27 -17.23 5.05 1.85
CA ALA A 27 -16.17 5.52 2.76
C ALA A 27 -16.52 5.40 4.26
N THR A 28 -17.70 5.85 4.68
CA THR A 28 -18.07 5.89 6.11
C THR A 28 -19.17 4.90 6.42
N ARG A 29 -18.90 3.98 7.37
CA ARG A 29 -19.78 2.85 7.72
C ARG A 29 -20.27 2.06 6.50
N GLY A 30 -19.37 1.82 5.54
CA GLY A 30 -19.72 1.11 4.29
C GLY A 30 -20.72 1.88 3.41
N GLY A 31 -20.74 3.21 3.50
CA GLY A 31 -21.61 4.08 2.71
C GLY A 31 -22.93 4.50 3.39
N LEU A 32 -23.16 4.06 4.63
CA LEU A 32 -24.37 4.40 5.39
C LEU A 32 -24.41 5.85 5.90
N VAL A 33 -23.24 6.48 6.08
CA VAL A 33 -23.14 7.87 6.50
C VAL A 33 -22.65 8.68 5.31
N LYS A 34 -23.45 9.69 4.92
CA LYS A 34 -23.18 10.58 3.79
C LYS A 34 -22.50 11.87 4.25
N THR A 35 -21.81 12.52 3.33
CA THR A 35 -21.14 13.79 3.55
C THR A 35 -22.17 14.88 3.88
N ASP A 36 -22.01 15.51 5.05
CA ASP A 36 -22.75 16.71 5.39
C ASP A 36 -22.05 17.94 4.79
N TRP A 37 -22.50 18.35 3.60
CA TRP A 37 -21.92 19.46 2.86
C TRP A 37 -22.09 20.82 3.54
N THR A 38 -22.94 20.94 4.56
CA THR A 38 -23.05 22.17 5.35
C THR A 38 -21.79 22.44 6.18
N GLN A 39 -20.94 21.42 6.39
CA GLN A 39 -19.66 21.51 7.10
C GLN A 39 -18.47 21.85 6.20
N ALA A 40 -18.71 22.14 4.91
CA ALA A 40 -17.65 22.54 3.99
C ALA A 40 -17.03 23.91 4.40
N PRO A 41 -15.74 24.15 4.09
CA PRO A 41 -14.85 23.32 3.27
C PRO A 41 -14.13 22.21 4.04
N PHE A 42 -14.07 21.02 3.43
CA PHE A 42 -13.21 19.93 3.90
C PHE A 42 -11.77 20.19 3.45
N THR A 43 -10.84 20.33 4.41
CA THR A 43 -9.46 20.74 4.11
C THR A 43 -8.47 19.65 4.54
N ALA A 44 -7.62 19.21 3.60
CA ALA A 44 -6.47 18.35 3.86
C ALA A 44 -5.18 19.13 3.59
N SER A 45 -4.26 19.14 4.56
CA SER A 45 -2.97 19.83 4.46
C SER A 45 -1.83 18.83 4.34
N TYR A 46 -0.95 19.04 3.37
CA TYR A 46 0.21 18.18 3.09
C TYR A 46 1.49 19.01 3.14
N ARG A 47 2.56 18.43 3.68
CA ARG A 47 3.89 19.05 3.77
C ARG A 47 4.98 18.00 3.65
N ASN A 48 6.23 18.44 3.53
CA ASN A 48 7.40 17.56 3.49
C ASN A 48 7.38 16.54 2.34
N PHE A 49 6.96 16.96 1.14
CA PHE A 49 7.05 16.13 -0.05
C PHE A 49 8.51 15.75 -0.33
N ASN A 50 8.84 14.48 -0.21
CA ASN A 50 10.19 13.98 -0.37
C ASN A 50 10.19 12.73 -1.26
N ALA A 51 10.69 12.91 -2.49
CA ALA A 51 10.89 11.83 -3.45
C ALA A 51 12.37 11.67 -3.85
N THR A 52 13.29 12.17 -3.03
CA THR A 52 14.74 12.20 -3.35
C THR A 52 15.37 10.81 -3.45
N GLN A 53 14.73 9.81 -2.84
CA GLN A 53 15.18 8.40 -2.86
C GLN A 53 14.40 7.54 -3.87
N ALA A 54 13.51 8.12 -4.67
CA ALA A 54 12.72 7.39 -5.66
C ALA A 54 13.55 7.01 -6.89
N CYS A 55 13.16 5.91 -7.53
CA CYS A 55 13.67 5.52 -8.85
C CYS A 55 12.84 6.23 -9.93
N LEU A 56 13.41 7.20 -10.62
CA LEU A 56 12.73 7.92 -11.70
C LEU A 56 12.73 7.06 -12.97
N TRP A 57 11.58 6.95 -13.62
CA TRP A 57 11.48 6.28 -14.91
C TRP A 57 11.48 7.33 -16.02
N ALA A 58 12.51 7.33 -16.86
CA ALA A 58 12.67 8.28 -17.96
C ALA A 58 13.34 7.58 -19.16
N SER A 59 13.00 8.01 -20.38
CA SER A 59 13.63 7.50 -21.60
C SER A 59 13.69 5.96 -21.70
N GLY A 60 12.62 5.29 -21.28
CA GLY A 60 12.50 3.82 -21.35
C GLY A 60 13.26 3.02 -20.29
N HIS A 61 13.87 3.67 -19.29
CA HIS A 61 14.61 2.99 -18.24
C HIS A 61 14.45 3.65 -16.87
N SER A 62 14.81 2.91 -15.82
CA SER A 62 14.84 3.42 -14.44
C SER A 62 16.18 4.10 -14.16
N SER A 63 16.17 5.20 -13.41
CA SER A 63 17.37 5.83 -12.85
C SER A 63 18.06 4.94 -11.82
N CYS A 64 17.32 3.98 -11.25
CA CYS A 64 17.89 2.95 -10.42
C CYS A 64 18.57 1.88 -11.28
N GLY A 65 19.86 1.66 -11.02
CA GLY A 65 20.58 0.54 -11.62
C GLY A 65 19.98 -0.82 -11.22
N PRO A 66 20.43 -1.90 -11.89
CA PRO A 66 20.03 -3.27 -11.56
C PRO A 66 20.28 -3.59 -10.08
N LEU A 67 19.56 -4.59 -9.56
CA LEU A 67 19.70 -5.09 -8.19
C LEU A 67 21.20 -5.30 -7.86
N GLY A 68 21.71 -4.58 -6.86
CA GLY A 68 23.12 -4.66 -6.42
C GLY A 68 24.05 -3.57 -6.96
N SER A 69 23.61 -2.69 -7.86
CA SER A 69 24.44 -1.58 -8.36
C SER A 69 24.71 -0.49 -7.32
N LYS A 70 25.94 0.07 -7.34
CA LYS A 70 26.35 1.24 -6.52
C LYS A 70 25.59 2.52 -6.86
N SER A 71 24.87 2.58 -7.98
CA SER A 71 24.07 3.72 -8.45
C SER A 71 22.61 3.74 -7.99
N ARG A 72 22.14 2.66 -7.34
CA ARG A 72 20.79 2.61 -6.77
C ARG A 72 20.74 3.46 -5.47
N PRO A 73 19.64 4.15 -5.13
CA PRO A 73 19.45 4.73 -3.80
C PRO A 73 19.72 3.64 -2.76
N LYS A 74 20.87 3.76 -2.10
CA LYS A 74 21.44 2.68 -1.29
C LYS A 74 20.57 2.47 -0.05
N ASN A 75 20.34 1.20 0.24
CA ASN A 75 19.89 0.61 1.51
C ASN A 75 18.39 0.37 1.67
N TRP A 76 17.48 1.33 1.44
CA TRP A 76 16.07 1.14 1.87
C TRP A 76 15.26 0.13 1.05
N LEU A 77 15.42 0.08 -0.28
CA LEU A 77 14.58 -0.75 -1.16
C LEU A 77 14.83 -2.27 -1.00
N ASN A 78 15.92 -2.65 -0.36
CA ASN A 78 16.25 -4.05 -0.04
C ASN A 78 16.12 -4.34 1.47
N GLN A 79 15.48 -3.46 2.25
CA GLN A 79 15.24 -3.71 3.68
C GLN A 79 14.14 -4.74 3.88
N ASN A 80 14.32 -5.55 4.93
CA ASN A 80 13.29 -6.40 5.50
C ASN A 80 12.99 -5.91 6.91
N LEU A 81 11.75 -6.13 7.36
CA LEU A 81 11.40 -5.88 8.75
C LEU A 81 12.22 -6.79 9.66
N ASP A 82 12.83 -6.20 10.69
CA ASP A 82 13.50 -6.95 11.73
C ASP A 82 12.47 -7.59 12.71
N GLY A 83 12.95 -8.34 13.70
CA GLY A 83 12.08 -9.00 14.67
C GLY A 83 11.26 -8.02 15.54
N THR A 84 11.77 -6.82 15.77
CA THR A 84 11.10 -5.79 16.55
C THR A 84 9.97 -5.15 15.74
N ASP A 85 10.23 -4.81 14.48
CA ASP A 85 9.24 -4.22 13.60
C ASP A 85 8.12 -5.19 13.22
N LYS A 86 8.44 -6.49 13.10
CA LYS A 86 7.41 -7.55 12.97
C LYS A 86 6.47 -7.59 14.18
N LYS A 87 7.01 -7.56 15.40
CA LYS A 87 6.18 -7.52 16.63
C LYS A 87 5.30 -6.28 16.71
N LYS A 88 5.80 -5.12 16.27
CA LYS A 88 4.99 -3.89 16.19
C LYS A 88 3.85 -4.07 15.18
N LEU A 89 4.15 -4.60 14.00
CA LEU A 89 3.15 -4.88 12.97
C LEU A 89 2.08 -5.85 13.49
N GLU A 90 2.48 -6.95 14.14
CA GLU A 90 1.58 -7.92 14.77
C GLU A 90 0.69 -7.25 15.82
N TRP A 91 1.25 -6.40 16.68
CA TRP A 91 0.50 -5.68 17.70
C TRP A 91 -0.53 -4.73 17.08
N VAL A 92 -0.18 -3.97 16.05
CA VAL A 92 -1.13 -3.11 15.32
C VAL A 92 -2.22 -3.94 14.67
N GLN A 93 -1.86 -5.04 14.01
CA GLN A 93 -2.81 -5.95 13.38
C GLN A 93 -3.76 -6.61 14.39
N LYS A 94 -3.29 -6.92 15.59
CA LYS A 94 -4.11 -7.53 16.65
C LYS A 94 -5.08 -6.54 17.29
N ASN A 95 -4.65 -5.30 17.50
CA ASN A 95 -5.40 -4.34 18.32
C ASN A 95 -6.20 -3.31 17.51
N TYR A 96 -5.83 -3.03 16.25
CA TYR A 96 -6.42 -1.91 15.47
C TYR A 96 -6.94 -2.31 14.08
N ARG A 97 -6.70 -3.54 13.61
CA ARG A 97 -7.17 -3.97 12.28
C ARG A 97 -8.64 -4.36 12.35
N ILE A 98 -9.50 -3.54 11.74
CA ILE A 98 -10.95 -3.77 11.68
C ILE A 98 -11.41 -4.56 10.44
N TYR A 99 -10.57 -4.72 9.42
CA TYR A 99 -10.86 -5.50 8.21
C TYR A 99 -9.60 -6.16 7.68
N ASN A 100 -9.73 -7.38 7.16
CA ASN A 100 -8.66 -8.11 6.48
C ASN A 100 -9.24 -9.03 5.41
N TYR A 101 -8.91 -8.77 4.15
CA TYR A 101 -9.41 -9.55 3.01
C TYR A 101 -8.96 -11.02 3.07
N CYS A 102 -7.78 -11.32 3.63
CA CYS A 102 -7.27 -12.68 3.81
C CYS A 102 -8.06 -13.53 4.80
N THR A 103 -8.95 -12.93 5.60
CA THR A 103 -9.84 -13.66 6.53
C THR A 103 -11.31 -13.50 6.17
N ASP A 104 -11.63 -12.78 5.10
CA ASP A 104 -12.98 -12.49 4.65
C ASP A 104 -13.54 -13.66 3.82
N LYS A 105 -13.98 -14.71 4.52
CA LYS A 105 -14.60 -15.90 3.91
C LYS A 105 -15.94 -15.60 3.23
N LYS A 106 -16.60 -14.49 3.57
CA LYS A 106 -17.85 -14.08 2.93
C LYS A 106 -17.58 -13.56 1.51
N ARG A 107 -16.56 -12.71 1.37
CA ARG A 107 -16.12 -12.22 0.06
C ARG A 107 -15.47 -13.32 -0.79
N PHE A 108 -14.69 -14.18 -0.16
CA PHE A 108 -13.95 -15.26 -0.81
C PHE A 108 -14.50 -16.64 -0.44
N SER A 109 -15.77 -16.89 -0.80
CA SER A 109 -16.47 -18.12 -0.46
C SER A 109 -15.90 -19.37 -1.13
N GLN A 110 -15.22 -19.21 -2.27
CA GLN A 110 -14.63 -20.31 -3.07
C GLN A 110 -13.17 -20.61 -2.70
N GLY A 111 -12.64 -19.96 -1.67
CA GLY A 111 -11.24 -20.08 -1.26
C GLY A 111 -10.58 -18.73 -1.18
N LEU A 112 -9.71 -18.59 -0.17
CA LEU A 112 -8.96 -17.37 0.07
C LEU A 112 -7.91 -17.13 -1.02
N PRO A 113 -7.55 -15.86 -1.28
CA PRO A 113 -6.50 -15.55 -2.24
C PRO A 113 -5.17 -16.28 -1.94
N PRO A 114 -4.46 -16.82 -2.95
CA PRO A 114 -3.27 -17.64 -2.73
C PRO A 114 -2.13 -16.95 -1.95
N GLU A 115 -2.02 -15.62 -2.04
CA GLU A 115 -1.05 -14.82 -1.29
C GLU A 115 -1.25 -14.87 0.22
N CYS A 116 -2.48 -15.15 0.67
CA CYS A 116 -2.84 -15.19 2.09
C CYS A 116 -2.31 -16.43 2.82
N ALA A 117 -1.84 -17.46 2.09
CA ALA A 117 -1.29 -18.66 2.71
C ALA A 117 0.04 -18.41 3.45
N ASN A 118 0.74 -17.33 3.11
CA ASN A 118 2.05 -16.97 3.69
C ASN A 118 1.97 -15.91 4.79
N THR A 119 0.79 -15.37 5.09
CA THR A 119 0.58 -14.48 6.23
C THR A 119 0.29 -15.31 7.47
N LYS A 120 1.32 -15.95 8.03
CA LYS A 120 1.29 -16.47 9.40
C LYS A 120 1.65 -15.37 10.39
#